data_AF-A0A2V8VPZ3-F1
#
_entry.id   AF-A0A2V8VPZ3-F1
#
_cell.length_a   1.000
_cell.length_b   1.000
_cell.length_c   1.000
_cell.angle_alpha   90.00
_cell.angle_beta   90.00
_cell.angle_gamma   90.00
#
_symmetry.space_group_name_H-M   'P 1'
#
loop_
_entity.id
_entity.type
_entity.pdbx_description
1 polymer ?
#
loop_
_entity_poly.entity_id
_entity_poly.type
_entity_poly.pdbx_seq_one_letter_code
_entity_poly.pdbx_strand_id
1 'polypeptide(L)'
;MDMEASNYVDSTLDLYRRALMAHPNVGICLQAYLYRTKDDLGTLLPLRPSIRLVKGAYNEPPTIAFPRKQDVDKNYFQLGRQMLRAKKENRCMRAAFGTHDVTLIRRLANCASEEGFAKKEFEVQMLYGIQGAEQERLASEGCTSIVLVAYGSYWYPWFVRRLAERPANLWFIVRNVFTG
;
A
#
# COMPACT_ATOMS: atom_id res chain seq x y z
N MET A 1 4.01 11.14 0.75
CA MET A 1 2.80 11.78 0.22
C MET A 1 1.73 10.71 0.12
N ASP A 2 0.67 10.85 0.91
CA ASP A 2 -0.50 9.97 0.79
C ASP A 2 -1.29 10.32 -0.48
N MET A 3 -2.10 9.37 -0.96
CA MET A 3 -2.91 9.54 -2.16
C MET A 3 -4.37 9.64 -1.78
N GLU A 4 -4.99 10.75 -2.15
CA GLU A 4 -6.40 11.03 -1.92
C GLU A 4 -7.30 10.44 -3.02
N ALA A 5 -8.50 10.99 -3.21
CA ALA A 5 -9.44 10.54 -4.25
C ALA A 5 -8.89 10.76 -5.66
N SER A 6 -9.51 10.08 -6.64
CA SER A 6 -9.07 10.01 -8.04
C SER A 6 -8.83 11.36 -8.70
N ASN A 7 -9.62 12.38 -8.34
CA ASN A 7 -9.50 13.75 -8.84
C ASN A 7 -8.23 14.49 -8.39
N TYR A 8 -7.51 13.97 -7.38
CA TYR A 8 -6.26 14.53 -6.90
C TYR A 8 -5.02 13.74 -7.36
N VAL A 9 -5.19 12.64 -8.11
CA VAL A 9 -4.06 11.77 -8.47
C VAL A 9 -3.03 12.52 -9.31
N ASP A 10 -3.46 13.20 -10.37
CA ASP A 10 -2.55 13.89 -11.29
C ASP A 10 -1.76 15.02 -10.60
N SER A 11 -2.46 15.87 -9.85
CA SER A 11 -1.83 16.96 -9.10
C SER A 11 -0.86 16.47 -8.03
N THR A 12 -1.18 15.33 -7.38
CA THR A 12 -0.30 14.69 -6.39
C THR A 12 0.94 14.09 -7.04
N LEU A 13 0.79 13.42 -8.19
CA LEU A 13 1.92 12.85 -8.94
C LEU A 13 2.85 13.95 -9.47
N ASP A 14 2.32 15.05 -9.96
CA ASP A 14 3.11 16.19 -10.43
C ASP A 14 3.84 16.90 -9.30
N LEU A 15 3.18 17.07 -8.14
CA LEU A 15 3.83 17.57 -6.94
C LEU A 15 4.93 16.61 -6.47
N TYR A 16 4.69 15.30 -6.48
CA TYR A 16 5.69 14.30 -6.13
C TYR A 16 6.93 14.38 -7.02
N ARG A 17 6.76 14.48 -8.35
CA ARG A 17 7.88 14.60 -9.30
C ARG A 17 8.75 15.83 -9.00
N ARG A 18 8.12 16.97 -8.70
CA ARG A 18 8.84 18.20 -8.32
C ARG A 18 9.53 18.06 -6.96
N ALA A 19 8.85 17.50 -5.98
CA ALA A 19 9.40 17.28 -4.65
C ALA A 19 10.60 16.33 -4.67
N LEU A 20 10.54 15.27 -5.48
CA LEU A 20 11.63 14.30 -5.60
C LEU A 20 12.93 14.92 -6.14
N MET A 21 12.83 15.88 -7.06
CA MET A 21 14.00 16.61 -7.58
C MET A 21 14.69 17.45 -6.51
N ALA A 22 13.93 17.99 -5.56
CA ALA A 22 14.47 18.79 -4.45
C ALA A 22 14.86 17.93 -3.23
N HIS A 23 14.17 16.82 -3.01
CA HIS A 23 14.24 16.01 -1.80
C HIS A 23 14.17 14.51 -2.13
N PRO A 24 15.32 13.79 -2.14
CA PRO A 24 15.37 12.38 -2.55
C PRO A 24 14.70 11.40 -1.57
N ASN A 25 14.37 11.87 -0.36
CA ASN A 25 13.74 11.05 0.70
C ASN A 25 12.20 11.09 0.68
N VAL A 26 11.59 11.67 -0.35
CA VAL A 26 10.13 11.71 -0.49
C VAL A 26 9.61 10.43 -1.13
N GLY A 27 8.54 9.88 -0.55
CA GLY A 27 7.79 8.75 -1.11
C GLY A 27 6.36 9.11 -1.52
N ILE A 28 5.77 8.27 -2.35
CA ILE A 28 4.40 8.43 -2.89
C ILE A 28 3.56 7.18 -2.64
N CYS A 29 2.27 7.37 -2.44
CA CYS A 29 1.29 6.29 -2.34
C CYS A 29 0.64 6.02 -3.71
N LEU A 30 0.49 4.75 -4.09
CA LEU A 30 -0.27 4.32 -5.27
C LEU A 30 -1.40 3.37 -4.88
N GLN A 31 -2.53 3.44 -5.59
CA GLN A 31 -3.77 2.77 -5.22
C GLN A 31 -4.14 1.67 -6.23
N ALA A 32 -4.00 0.40 -5.86
CA ALA A 32 -4.17 -0.74 -6.77
C ALA A 32 -5.58 -0.91 -7.35
N TYR A 33 -6.61 -0.28 -6.78
CA TYR A 33 -7.96 -0.32 -7.31
C TYR A 33 -8.21 0.54 -8.56
N LEU A 34 -7.31 1.46 -8.94
CA LEU A 34 -7.51 2.29 -10.14
C LEU A 34 -6.93 1.58 -11.36
N TYR A 35 -7.62 1.69 -12.50
CA TYR A 35 -7.12 1.14 -13.77
C TYR A 35 -5.79 1.79 -14.18
N ARG A 36 -5.66 3.10 -13.98
CA ARG A 36 -4.48 3.91 -14.35
C ARG A 36 -3.19 3.56 -13.60
N THR A 37 -3.28 2.93 -12.43
CA THR A 37 -2.12 2.78 -11.53
C THR A 37 -0.98 1.95 -12.11
N LYS A 38 -1.26 1.02 -13.03
CA LYS A 38 -0.23 0.28 -13.76
C LYS A 38 0.64 1.20 -14.61
N ASP A 39 0.01 2.14 -15.32
CA ASP A 39 0.69 3.08 -16.18
C ASP A 39 1.40 4.16 -15.35
N ASP A 40 0.74 4.65 -14.28
CA ASP A 40 1.36 5.58 -13.33
C ASP A 40 2.64 4.97 -12.73
N LEU A 41 2.60 3.71 -12.26
CA LEU A 41 3.78 2.99 -11.77
C LEU A 41 4.86 2.96 -12.85
N GLY A 42 4.50 2.57 -14.09
CA GLY A 42 5.43 2.53 -15.22
C GLY A 42 6.15 3.87 -15.46
N THR A 43 5.42 4.98 -15.38
CA THR A 43 5.98 6.33 -15.57
C THR A 43 6.89 6.78 -14.43
N LEU A 44 6.68 6.25 -13.21
CA LEU A 44 7.46 6.63 -12.03
C LEU A 44 8.76 5.82 -11.90
N LEU A 45 8.79 4.55 -12.34
CA LEU A 45 9.97 3.69 -12.16
C LEU A 45 11.31 4.26 -12.71
N PRO A 46 11.36 5.00 -13.84
CA PRO A 46 12.59 5.66 -14.28
C PRO A 46 13.17 6.65 -13.25
N LEU A 47 12.33 7.18 -12.35
CA LEU A 47 12.71 8.13 -11.31
C LEU A 47 13.24 7.47 -10.03
N ARG A 48 13.34 6.13 -10.00
CA ARG A 48 13.73 5.33 -8.81
C ARG A 48 12.91 5.69 -7.55
N PRO A 49 11.57 5.63 -7.62
CA PRO A 49 10.69 6.18 -6.60
C PRO A 49 10.70 5.33 -5.32
N SER A 50 10.27 5.95 -4.22
CA SER A 50 9.87 5.24 -3.00
C SER A 50 8.34 5.13 -2.97
N ILE A 51 7.80 3.94 -3.16
CA ILE A 51 6.36 3.72 -3.35
C ILE A 51 5.78 2.90 -2.19
N ARG A 52 4.68 3.41 -1.62
CA ARG A 52 3.74 2.64 -0.81
C ARG A 52 2.56 2.22 -1.68
N LEU A 53 2.36 0.92 -1.83
CA LEU A 53 1.19 0.38 -2.54
C LEU A 53 0.06 0.10 -1.55
N VAL A 54 -1.14 0.60 -1.82
CA VAL A 54 -2.36 0.32 -1.04
C VAL A 54 -3.46 -0.19 -1.97
N LYS A 55 -4.55 -0.76 -1.43
CA LYS A 55 -5.71 -1.13 -2.26
C LYS A 55 -6.44 0.11 -2.78
N GLY A 56 -6.64 1.12 -1.94
CA GLY A 56 -7.45 2.31 -2.21
C GLY A 56 -8.56 2.46 -1.16
N ALA A 57 -8.83 3.69 -0.73
CA ALA A 57 -9.71 3.98 0.41
C ALA A 57 -11.08 4.54 -0.01
N TYR A 58 -11.18 5.16 -1.19
CA TYR A 58 -12.36 5.92 -1.60
C TYR A 58 -13.38 5.07 -2.35
N ASN A 59 -14.62 5.57 -2.45
CA ASN A 59 -15.68 4.94 -3.23
C ASN A 59 -15.75 5.52 -4.65
N GLU A 60 -14.84 5.04 -5.50
CA GLU A 60 -14.73 5.49 -6.90
C GLU A 60 -15.67 4.72 -7.84
N PRO A 61 -16.17 5.35 -8.93
CA PRO A 61 -17.06 4.69 -9.88
C PRO A 61 -16.36 3.57 -10.67
N PRO A 62 -17.11 2.57 -11.15
CA PRO A 62 -16.57 1.44 -11.92
C PRO A 62 -15.95 1.84 -13.27
N THR A 63 -16.15 3.08 -13.72
CA THR A 63 -15.52 3.62 -14.93
C THR A 63 -14.02 3.89 -14.75
N ILE A 64 -13.54 4.05 -13.51
CA ILE A 64 -12.13 4.38 -13.22
C ILE A 64 -11.46 3.42 -12.23
N ALA A 65 -12.26 2.63 -11.50
CA ALA A 65 -11.77 1.70 -10.48
C ALA A 65 -12.40 0.32 -10.61
N PHE A 66 -11.64 -0.72 -10.25
CA PHE A 66 -12.13 -2.09 -10.19
C PHE A 66 -13.28 -2.21 -9.17
N PRO A 67 -14.49 -2.61 -9.59
CA PRO A 67 -15.64 -2.70 -8.68
C PRO A 67 -15.57 -3.93 -7.77
N ARG A 68 -14.92 -5.01 -8.23
CA ARG A 68 -14.85 -6.29 -7.51
C ARG A 68 -13.55 -6.37 -6.72
N LYS A 69 -13.67 -6.76 -5.44
CA LYS A 69 -12.52 -6.97 -4.55
C LYS A 69 -11.47 -7.92 -5.15
N GLN A 70 -11.90 -9.01 -5.79
CA GLN A 70 -10.99 -10.00 -6.37
C GLN A 70 -10.09 -9.39 -7.46
N ASP A 71 -10.63 -8.46 -8.26
CA ASP A 71 -9.87 -7.77 -9.30
C ASP A 71 -8.85 -6.79 -8.68
N VAL A 72 -9.23 -6.10 -7.60
CA VAL A 72 -8.32 -5.25 -6.81
C VAL A 72 -7.18 -6.09 -6.21
N ASP A 73 -7.50 -7.24 -5.59
CA ASP A 73 -6.52 -8.13 -4.97
C ASP A 73 -5.55 -8.69 -6.03
N LYS A 74 -6.07 -9.05 -7.22
CA LYS A 74 -5.27 -9.48 -8.36
C LYS A 74 -4.34 -8.36 -8.84
N ASN A 75 -4.86 -7.15 -9.04
CA ASN A 75 -4.05 -6.02 -9.50
C ASN A 75 -2.99 -5.61 -8.47
N TYR A 76 -3.34 -5.57 -7.19
CA TYR A 76 -2.41 -5.30 -6.09
C TYR A 76 -1.24 -6.29 -6.10
N PHE A 77 -1.52 -7.58 -6.27
CA PHE A 77 -0.47 -8.60 -6.36
C PHE A 77 0.43 -8.40 -7.59
N GLN A 78 -0.13 -8.08 -8.76
CA GLN A 78 0.66 -7.84 -9.97
C GLN A 78 1.55 -6.59 -9.85
N LEU A 79 1.00 -5.47 -9.34
CA LEU A 79 1.75 -4.25 -9.08
C LEU A 79 2.84 -4.49 -8.03
N GLY A 80 2.54 -5.25 -6.97
CA GLY A 80 3.51 -5.59 -5.94
C GLY A 80 4.69 -6.39 -6.48
N ARG A 81 4.43 -7.39 -7.34
CA ARG A 81 5.50 -8.13 -8.06
C ARG A 81 6.31 -7.22 -8.97
N GLN A 82 5.65 -6.33 -9.71
CA GLN A 82 6.34 -5.36 -10.56
C GLN A 82 7.26 -4.43 -9.74
N MET A 83 6.82 -4.01 -8.56
CA MET A 83 7.61 -3.21 -7.64
C MET A 83 8.81 -3.97 -7.06
N LEU A 84 8.65 -5.26 -6.68
CA LEU A 84 9.76 -6.11 -6.24
C LEU A 84 10.81 -6.27 -7.34
N ARG A 85 10.38 -6.66 -8.55
CA ARG A 85 11.27 -6.77 -9.70
C ARG A 85 11.99 -5.46 -9.99
N ALA A 86 11.26 -4.34 -9.99
CA ALA A 86 11.86 -3.02 -10.19
C ALA A 86 12.85 -2.66 -9.08
N LYS A 87 12.60 -3.05 -7.83
CA LYS A 87 13.54 -2.86 -6.71
C LYS A 87 14.82 -3.66 -6.93
N LYS A 88 14.72 -4.92 -7.36
CA LYS A 88 15.87 -5.77 -7.71
C LYS A 88 16.71 -5.18 -8.84
N GLU A 89 16.04 -4.58 -9.82
CA GLU A 89 16.65 -3.88 -10.96
C GLU A 89 17.11 -2.44 -10.60
N ASN A 90 17.06 -2.05 -9.32
CA ASN A 90 17.43 -0.73 -8.83
C ASN A 90 16.62 0.45 -9.42
N ARG A 91 15.45 0.15 -10.02
CA ARG A 91 14.47 1.10 -10.57
C ARG A 91 13.38 1.50 -9.57
N CYS A 92 13.39 0.94 -8.37
CA CYS A 92 12.49 1.32 -7.27
C CYS A 92 13.30 1.36 -5.99
N MET A 93 13.41 2.54 -5.37
CA MET A 93 14.22 2.72 -4.16
C MET A 93 13.60 1.97 -2.96
N ARG A 94 12.29 2.06 -2.82
CA ARG A 94 11.54 1.44 -1.73
C ARG A 94 10.21 0.92 -2.24
N ALA A 95 9.94 -0.36 -1.99
CA ALA A 95 8.66 -0.99 -2.24
C ALA A 95 8.04 -1.36 -0.89
N ALA A 96 6.99 -0.65 -0.49
CA ALA A 96 6.29 -0.87 0.77
C ALA A 96 4.85 -1.34 0.52
N PHE A 97 4.44 -2.41 1.18
CA PHE A 97 3.13 -3.03 0.99
C PHE A 97 2.16 -2.63 2.09
N GLY A 98 1.32 -1.64 1.81
CA GLY A 98 0.30 -1.12 2.72
C GLY A 98 -0.98 -1.95 2.67
N THR A 99 -1.05 -3.04 3.42
CA THR A 99 -2.26 -3.89 3.49
C THR A 99 -2.33 -4.68 4.80
N HIS A 100 -3.55 -5.04 5.20
CA HIS A 100 -3.84 -5.98 6.30
C HIS A 100 -4.26 -7.37 5.81
N ASP A 101 -4.22 -7.58 4.49
CA ASP A 101 -4.58 -8.84 3.86
C ASP A 101 -3.40 -9.82 3.98
N VAL A 102 -3.44 -10.65 5.01
CA VAL A 102 -2.41 -11.65 5.33
C VAL A 102 -2.14 -12.59 4.16
N THR A 103 -3.15 -12.90 3.35
CA THR A 103 -2.97 -13.77 2.18
C THR A 103 -2.12 -13.08 1.11
N LEU A 104 -2.39 -11.80 0.83
CA LEU A 104 -1.56 -11.02 -0.10
C LEU A 104 -0.15 -10.80 0.43
N ILE A 105 0.00 -10.54 1.73
CA ILE A 105 1.31 -10.38 2.38
C ILE A 105 2.15 -11.64 2.18
N ARG A 106 1.62 -12.81 2.54
CA ARG A 106 2.34 -14.09 2.40
C ARG A 106 2.70 -14.39 0.96
N ARG A 107 1.78 -14.16 0.01
CA ARG A 107 2.06 -14.35 -1.42
C ARG A 107 3.19 -13.46 -1.93
N LEU A 108 3.21 -12.19 -1.53
CA LEU A 108 4.28 -11.26 -1.91
C LEU A 108 5.60 -11.59 -1.20
N ALA A 109 5.57 -12.02 0.06
CA ALA A 109 6.75 -12.47 0.79
C ALA A 109 7.40 -13.69 0.12
N ASN A 110 6.58 -14.65 -0.35
CA ASN A 110 7.07 -15.79 -1.11
C ASN A 110 7.71 -15.35 -2.43
N CYS A 111 7.06 -14.49 -3.21
CA CYS A 111 7.66 -13.95 -4.43
C CYS A 111 8.97 -13.19 -4.15
N ALA A 112 9.04 -12.39 -3.08
CA ALA A 112 10.26 -11.70 -2.71
C ALA A 112 11.38 -12.69 -2.36
N SER A 113 11.07 -13.76 -1.61
CA SER A 113 12.03 -14.81 -1.28
C SER A 113 12.51 -15.56 -2.52
N GLU A 114 11.61 -15.92 -3.44
CA GLU A 114 11.94 -16.57 -4.72
C GLU A 114 12.84 -15.67 -5.60
N GLU A 115 12.64 -14.35 -5.53
CA GLU A 115 13.49 -13.37 -6.20
C GLU A 115 14.82 -13.10 -5.48
N GLY A 116 15.05 -13.69 -4.30
CA GLY A 116 16.31 -13.61 -3.55
C GLY A 116 16.41 -12.40 -2.62
N PHE A 117 15.30 -11.74 -2.28
CA PHE A 117 15.29 -10.66 -1.29
C PHE A 117 15.52 -11.22 0.11
N ALA A 118 16.37 -10.55 0.90
CA ALA A 118 16.44 -10.82 2.33
C ALA A 118 15.14 -10.40 3.03
N LYS A 119 14.81 -11.05 4.15
CA LYS A 119 13.60 -10.72 4.94
C LYS A 119 13.50 -9.23 5.25
N LYS A 120 14.60 -8.60 5.67
CA LYS A 120 14.69 -7.16 5.98
C LYS A 120 14.40 -6.23 4.79
N GLU A 121 14.39 -6.74 3.56
CA GLU A 121 14.09 -5.95 2.36
C GLU A 121 12.61 -6.04 1.98
N PHE A 122 11.86 -6.93 2.62
CA PHE A 122 10.42 -7.05 2.47
C PHE A 122 9.74 -6.18 3.52
N GLU A 123 9.07 -5.13 3.06
CA GLU A 123 8.43 -4.14 3.93
C GLU A 123 6.90 -4.20 3.84
N VAL A 124 6.27 -4.32 5.00
CA VAL A 124 4.81 -4.30 5.15
C VAL A 124 4.42 -3.16 6.07
N GLN A 125 3.39 -2.41 5.69
CA GLN A 125 2.88 -1.30 6.49
C GLN A 125 1.41 -1.54 6.88
N MET A 126 1.13 -1.56 8.17
CA MET A 126 -0.22 -1.76 8.71
C MET A 126 -0.63 -0.60 9.61
N LEU A 127 -1.94 -0.36 9.72
CA LEU A 127 -2.48 0.59 10.71
C LEU A 127 -2.30 0.06 12.13
N TYR A 128 -2.02 0.96 13.06
CA TYR A 128 -2.04 0.67 14.49
C TYR A 128 -3.38 0.06 14.92
N GLY A 129 -3.32 -0.97 15.79
CA GLY A 129 -4.49 -1.65 16.33
C GLY A 129 -5.18 -2.67 15.40
N ILE A 130 -4.66 -2.92 14.20
CA ILE A 130 -5.24 -3.89 13.24
C ILE A 130 -4.21 -4.95 12.86
N GLN A 131 -4.57 -6.23 12.98
CA GLN A 131 -3.67 -7.38 12.71
C GLN A 131 -2.39 -7.37 13.56
N GLY A 132 -2.49 -7.08 14.87
CA GLY A 132 -1.33 -6.96 15.76
C GLY A 132 -0.42 -8.20 15.76
N ALA A 133 -1.01 -9.40 15.84
CA ALA A 133 -0.24 -10.65 15.78
C ALA A 133 0.55 -10.82 14.47
N GLU A 134 0.03 -10.33 13.34
CA GLU A 134 0.76 -10.35 12.07
C GLU A 134 1.89 -9.33 12.04
N GLN A 135 1.69 -8.14 12.64
CA GLN A 135 2.74 -7.12 12.77
C GLN A 135 3.93 -7.67 13.56
N GLU A 136 3.66 -8.36 14.67
CA GLU A 136 4.65 -9.01 15.52
C GLU A 136 5.33 -10.19 14.81
N ARG A 137 4.56 -11.05 14.13
CA ARG A 137 5.11 -12.16 13.33
C ARG A 137 6.08 -11.67 12.26
N LEU A 138 5.72 -10.63 11.51
CA LEU A 138 6.59 -10.08 10.48
C LEU A 138 7.88 -9.52 11.08
N ALA A 139 7.79 -8.84 12.22
CA ALA A 139 8.96 -8.32 12.92
C ALA A 139 9.87 -9.44 13.45
N SER A 140 9.31 -10.49 14.05
CA SER A 140 10.08 -11.62 14.58
C SER A 140 10.74 -12.46 13.48
N GLU A 141 10.15 -12.53 12.28
CA GLU A 141 10.74 -13.13 11.09
C GLU A 141 11.81 -12.25 10.41
N GLY A 142 12.08 -11.06 10.94
CA GLY A 142 13.08 -10.13 10.41
C GLY A 142 12.61 -9.34 9.19
N CYS A 143 11.31 -9.30 8.90
CA CYS A 143 10.75 -8.40 7.89
C CYS A 143 10.67 -6.96 8.42
N THR A 144 10.67 -5.97 7.53
CA THR A 144 10.40 -4.59 7.95
C THR A 144 8.91 -4.41 8.17
N SER A 145 8.48 -4.46 9.43
CA SER A 145 7.11 -4.21 9.87
C SER A 145 6.95 -2.76 10.33
N ILE A 146 6.14 -1.96 9.63
CA ILE A 146 5.90 -0.56 9.96
C ILE A 146 4.45 -0.37 10.40
N VAL A 147 4.25 0.30 11.52
CA VAL A 147 2.93 0.61 12.07
C VAL A 147 2.60 2.08 11.85
N LEU A 148 1.53 2.34 11.11
CA LEU A 148 1.01 3.69 10.89
C LEU A 148 0.15 4.10 12.09
N VAL A 149 0.66 5.04 12.86
CA VAL A 149 -0.03 5.61 14.03
C VAL A 149 -0.65 6.95 13.64
N ALA A 150 -1.96 7.08 13.82
CA ALA A 150 -2.64 8.37 13.77
C ALA A 150 -2.79 8.91 15.19
N TYR A 151 -2.45 10.18 15.39
CA TYR A 151 -2.52 10.85 16.69
C TYR A 151 -3.07 12.28 16.50
N GLY A 152 -3.55 12.88 17.59
CA GLY A 152 -4.14 14.23 17.60
C GLY A 152 -5.61 14.24 18.05
N SER A 153 -6.15 15.41 18.33
CA SER A 153 -7.49 15.61 18.91
C SER A 153 -8.65 15.13 18.03
N TYR A 154 -8.44 15.03 16.71
CA TYR A 154 -9.45 14.61 15.73
C TYR A 154 -9.26 13.15 15.23
N TRP A 155 -8.61 12.30 16.03
CA TRP A 155 -8.35 10.90 15.67
C TRP A 155 -9.64 10.08 15.47
N TYR A 156 -10.69 10.35 16.26
CA TYR A 156 -11.92 9.57 16.23
C TYR A 156 -12.73 9.79 14.95
N PRO A 157 -13.04 11.04 14.52
CA PRO A 157 -13.67 11.29 13.21
C PRO A 157 -12.86 10.73 12.03
N TRP A 158 -11.52 10.83 12.09
CA TRP A 158 -10.63 10.28 11.08
C TRP A 158 -10.73 8.74 10.99
N PHE A 159 -10.78 8.06 12.14
CA PHE A 159 -10.92 6.61 12.21
C PHE A 159 -12.30 6.17 11.70
N VAL A 160 -13.38 6.80 12.18
CA VAL A 160 -14.76 6.49 11.78
C VAL A 160 -14.99 6.73 10.29
N ARG A 161 -14.42 7.78 9.71
CA ARG A 161 -14.51 8.04 8.26
C ARG A 161 -13.86 6.91 7.45
N ARG A 162 -12.69 6.43 7.87
CA ARG A 162 -11.99 5.31 7.23
C ARG A 162 -12.75 3.98 7.34
N LEU A 163 -13.53 3.82 8.41
CA LEU A 163 -14.44 2.68 8.59
C LEU A 163 -15.65 2.79 7.65
N ALA A 164 -16.25 3.97 7.53
CA ALA A 164 -17.48 4.19 6.77
C ALA A 164 -17.29 4.21 5.25
N GLU A 165 -16.10 4.53 4.75
CA GLU A 165 -15.84 4.71 3.30
C GLU A 165 -15.95 3.41 2.47
N ARG A 166 -15.82 2.21 3.07
CA ARG A 166 -16.12 0.92 2.41
C ARG A 166 -16.67 -0.15 3.37
N PRO A 167 -17.89 -0.70 3.14
CA PRO A 167 -18.45 -1.81 3.94
C PRO A 167 -17.55 -3.04 4.00
N ALA A 168 -16.75 -3.29 2.95
CA ALA A 168 -15.78 -4.36 2.92
C ALA A 168 -14.66 -4.19 3.98
N ASN A 169 -14.23 -2.95 4.26
CA ASN A 169 -13.21 -2.66 5.28
C ASN A 169 -13.76 -2.89 6.70
N LEU A 170 -15.06 -2.60 6.93
CA LEU A 170 -15.76 -2.89 8.18
C LEU A 170 -15.77 -4.39 8.49
N TRP A 171 -16.04 -5.25 7.50
CA TRP A 171 -16.09 -6.71 7.70
C TRP A 171 -14.72 -7.29 8.12
N PHE A 172 -13.61 -6.77 7.57
CA PHE A 172 -12.26 -7.17 7.97
C PHE A 172 -11.92 -6.80 9.42
N ILE A 173 -12.39 -5.65 9.90
CA ILE A 173 -12.10 -5.17 11.26
C ILE A 173 -12.99 -5.87 12.29
N VAL A 174 -14.29 -6.03 12.00
CA VAL A 174 -15.22 -6.76 12.88
C VAL A 174 -14.68 -8.16 13.18
N ARG A 175 -14.23 -8.90 12.17
CA ARG A 175 -13.65 -10.24 12.37
C ARG A 175 -12.39 -10.21 13.27
N ASN A 176 -11.55 -9.19 13.15
CA ASN A 176 -10.30 -9.07 13.88
C ASN A 176 -10.47 -8.55 15.33
N VAL A 177 -11.52 -7.77 15.62
CA VAL A 177 -11.83 -7.33 17.00
C VAL A 177 -12.41 -8.48 17.84
N PHE A 178 -13.11 -9.43 17.22
CA PHE A 178 -13.69 -10.60 17.91
C PHE A 178 -12.77 -11.84 17.93
N THR A 179 -11.55 -11.75 17.38
CA THR A 179 -10.55 -12.85 17.44
C THR A 179 -9.24 -12.45 18.13
N GLY A 180 -9.27 -11.36 18.91
CA GLY A 180 -8.22 -11.03 19.88
C GLY A 180 -8.23 -11.99 21.07
#